data_AF-A0A813FV51-F1
#
_entry.id   AF-A0A813FV51-F1
#
_cell.length_a   1.000
_cell.length_b   1.000
_cell.length_c   1.000
_cell.angle_alpha   90.00
_cell.angle_beta   90.00
_cell.angle_gamma   90.00
#
_symmetry.space_group_name_H-M   'P 1'
#
loop_
_entity.id
_entity.type
_entity.pdbx_description
1 polymer ?
#
loop_
_entity_poly.entity_id
_entity_poly.type
_entity_poly.pdbx_seq_one_letter_code
_entity_poly.pdbx_strand_id
1 'polypeptide(L)'
;MFGACKGKLFVRINNPKTAKRGNARVQHGSVCSEAVIDFVEAVLGPMQRTDLLWPFSQSAYRRRFDKLLALVGVSKNYYTPGGLRGWGGEPCVTLLSMVTSLT
;
A
#
# COMPACT_ATOMS: atom_id res chain seq x y z
N MET A 1 0.19 0.91 22.49
CA MET A 1 -0.79 -0.20 22.55
C MET A 1 -1.58 -0.21 21.25
N PHE A 2 -1.28 -1.11 20.31
CA PHE A 2 -2.10 -1.27 19.12
C PHE A 2 -3.36 -2.05 19.53
N GLY A 3 -4.51 -1.37 19.54
CA GLY A 3 -5.80 -1.99 19.84
C GLY A 3 -6.07 -3.17 18.89
N ALA A 4 -6.73 -4.20 19.41
CA ALA A 4 -7.10 -5.37 18.63
C ALA A 4 -7.98 -4.95 17.43
N CYS A 5 -7.47 -5.14 16.21
CA CYS A 5 -8.23 -4.84 15.00
C CYS A 5 -9.28 -5.94 14.79
N LYS A 6 -10.56 -5.55 14.63
CA LYS A 6 -11.69 -6.47 14.46
C LYS A 6 -11.60 -7.34 13.19
N GLY A 7 -10.94 -6.85 12.14
CA GLY A 7 -10.71 -7.56 10.89
C GLY A 7 -9.22 -7.59 10.51
N LYS A 8 -8.80 -8.64 9.78
CA LYS A 8 -7.45 -8.73 9.20
C LYS A 8 -7.53 -9.18 7.75
N LEU A 9 -6.89 -8.41 6.87
CA LEU A 9 -6.66 -8.82 5.48
C LEU A 9 -5.27 -9.44 5.37
N PHE A 10 -5.19 -10.60 4.73
CA PHE A 10 -3.92 -11.27 4.45
C PHE A 10 -3.60 -11.26 2.96
N VAL A 11 -2.38 -10.86 2.62
CA VAL A 11 -1.88 -10.87 1.24
C VAL A 11 -0.82 -11.95 1.12
N ARG A 12 -1.08 -12.94 0.26
CA ARG A 12 -0.11 -13.99 -0.08
C ARG A 12 0.76 -13.53 -1.24
N ILE A 13 2.06 -13.41 -1.00
CA ILE A 13 3.04 -13.06 -2.02
C ILE A 13 3.69 -14.34 -2.52
N ASN A 14 3.31 -14.74 -3.73
CA ASN A 14 3.94 -15.85 -4.43
C ASN A 14 5.20 -15.35 -5.14
N ASN A 15 6.30 -16.11 -5.02
CA ASN A 15 7.59 -15.83 -5.67
C ASN A 15 8.21 -14.46 -5.29
N PRO A 16 8.49 -14.22 -4.00
CA PRO A 16 9.08 -12.95 -3.57
C PRO A 16 10.48 -12.75 -4.17
N LYS A 17 10.87 -11.49 -4.39
CA LYS A 17 12.20 -11.11 -4.94
C LYS A 17 13.37 -11.76 -4.19
N THR A 18 13.21 -11.99 -2.88
CA THR A 18 14.24 -12.57 -2.02
C THR A 18 14.22 -14.10 -1.97
N ALA A 19 13.27 -14.78 -2.63
CA ALA A 19 13.16 -16.25 -2.61
C ALA A 19 14.44 -16.95 -3.09
N LYS A 20 15.14 -16.36 -4.06
CA LYS A 20 16.42 -16.89 -4.59
C LYS A 20 17.64 -16.57 -3.72
N ARG A 21 17.47 -15.81 -2.62
CA ARG A 21 18.53 -15.38 -1.70
C ARG A 21 18.45 -16.07 -0.34
N GLY A 22 17.97 -17.32 -0.31
CA GLY A 22 17.85 -18.12 0.92
C GLY A 22 16.68 -17.74 1.85
N ASN A 23 15.78 -16.84 1.42
CA ASN A 23 14.61 -16.44 2.21
C ASN A 23 13.36 -17.27 1.88
N ALA A 24 12.32 -17.14 2.71
CA ALA A 24 11.05 -17.85 2.55
C ALA A 24 10.48 -17.74 1.13
N ARG A 25 10.07 -18.89 0.56
CA ARG A 25 9.49 -19.00 -0.79
C ARG A 25 8.08 -18.39 -0.90
N VAL A 26 7.41 -18.23 0.24
CA VAL A 26 6.11 -17.56 0.37
C VAL A 26 6.24 -16.52 1.47
N GLN A 27 5.72 -15.32 1.21
CA GLN A 27 5.64 -14.24 2.22
C GLN A 27 4.18 -13.84 2.42
N HIS A 28 3.85 -13.45 3.64
CA HIS A 28 2.52 -13.01 4.02
C HIS A 28 2.60 -11.57 4.53
N GLY A 29 1.78 -10.70 3.95
CA GLY A 29 1.48 -9.38 4.51
C GLY A 29 0.15 -9.42 5.26
N SER A 30 0.04 -8.67 6.35
CA SER A 30 -1.24 -8.48 7.05
C SER A 30 -1.57 -6.99 7.16
N VAL A 31 -2.81 -6.63 6.89
CA VAL A 31 -3.33 -5.27 7.09
C VAL A 31 -4.35 -5.29 8.24
N CYS A 32 -4.16 -4.39 9.20
CA CYS A 32 -4.98 -4.24 10.40
C CYS A 32 -5.60 -2.83 10.43
N SER A 33 -6.43 -2.51 9.44
CA SER A 33 -7.18 -1.26 9.35
C SER A 33 -8.54 -1.53 8.72
N GLU A 34 -9.61 -1.28 9.47
CA GLU A 34 -10.99 -1.56 9.05
C GLU A 34 -11.36 -0.81 7.78
N ALA A 35 -11.06 0.50 7.71
CA ALA A 35 -11.29 1.31 6.50
C ALA A 35 -10.55 0.77 5.26
N VAL A 36 -9.35 0.22 5.43
CA VAL A 36 -8.60 -0.39 4.31
C VAL A 36 -9.21 -1.73 3.93
N ILE A 37 -9.67 -2.52 4.90
CA ILE A 37 -10.33 -3.80 4.65
C ILE A 37 -11.63 -3.57 3.87
N ASP A 38 -12.48 -2.64 4.31
CA ASP A 38 -13.75 -2.32 3.65
C ASP A 38 -13.54 -1.82 2.21
N PHE A 39 -12.54 -0.95 2.02
CA PHE A 39 -12.18 -0.47 0.69
C PHE A 39 -11.71 -1.61 -0.21
N VAL A 40 -10.85 -2.50 0.31
CA VAL A 40 -10.35 -3.63 -0.44
C VAL A 40 -11.46 -4.61 -0.79
N GLU A 41 -12.39 -4.86 0.13
CA GLU A 41 -13.57 -5.70 -0.13
C GLU A 41 -14.48 -5.08 -1.19
N ALA A 42 -14.72 -3.78 -1.15
CA ALA A 42 -15.52 -3.09 -2.16
C ALA A 42 -14.88 -3.15 -3.58
N VAL A 43 -13.54 -3.07 -3.67
CA VAL A 43 -12.82 -3.04 -4.95
C VAL A 43 -12.53 -4.44 -5.49
N LEU A 44 -12.13 -5.37 -4.62
CA LEU A 44 -11.67 -6.72 -5.02
C LEU A 44 -12.69 -7.82 -4.73
N GLY A 45 -13.71 -7.57 -3.92
CA GLY A 45 -14.74 -8.57 -3.57
C GLY A 45 -15.44 -9.20 -4.78
N PRO A 46 -15.75 -8.44 -5.85
CA PRO A 46 -16.32 -8.99 -7.07
C PRO A 46 -15.34 -9.80 -7.94
N MET A 47 -14.03 -9.79 -7.65
CA MET A 47 -13.02 -10.45 -8.49
C MET A 47 -12.93 -11.94 -8.20
N GLN A 48 -12.62 -12.72 -9.24
CA GLN A 48 -12.32 -14.14 -9.09
C GLN A 48 -10.91 -14.34 -8.53
N ARG A 49 -10.68 -15.49 -7.88
CA ARG A 49 -9.37 -15.83 -7.29
C ARG A 49 -8.23 -15.90 -8.32
N THR A 50 -8.56 -16.14 -9.58
CA THR A 50 -7.62 -16.21 -10.70
C THR A 50 -7.31 -14.84 -11.31
N ASP A 51 -8.08 -13.81 -10.96
CA ASP A 51 -7.88 -12.48 -11.50
C ASP A 51 -6.64 -11.83 -10.89
N LEU A 52 -5.91 -11.10 -11.73
CA LEU A 52 -4.79 -10.30 -11.26
C LEU A 52 -5.33 -9.10 -10.48
N LEU A 53 -4.91 -8.94 -9.22
CA LEU A 53 -5.20 -7.75 -8.42
C LEU A 53 -4.81 -6.44 -9.13
N TRP A 54 -3.84 -6.52 -10.04
CA TRP A 54 -3.43 -5.43 -10.90
C TRP A 54 -3.00 -5.95 -12.27
N PRO A 55 -3.82 -5.82 -13.32
CA PRO A 55 -3.52 -6.35 -14.66
C PRO A 55 -2.71 -5.39 -15.54
N PHE A 56 -2.28 -4.23 -15.03
CA PHE A 56 -1.57 -3.22 -15.83
C PHE A 56 -0.04 -3.24 -15.61
N SER A 57 0.68 -2.55 -16.49
CA SER A 57 2.14 -2.42 -16.38
C SER A 57 2.59 -1.62 -15.15
N GLN A 58 3.88 -1.74 -14.82
CA GLN A 58 4.51 -0.96 -13.76
C GLN A 58 4.47 0.55 -14.06
N SER A 59 4.61 0.94 -15.33
CA SER A 59 4.51 2.34 -15.77
C SER A 59 3.11 2.91 -15.55
N ALA A 60 2.06 2.11 -15.81
CA ALA A 60 0.68 2.50 -15.54
C ALA A 60 0.45 2.69 -14.02
N TYR A 61 1.01 1.80 -13.20
CA TYR A 61 0.98 1.94 -11.75
C TYR A 61 1.64 3.25 -11.32
N ARG A 62 2.86 3.54 -11.80
CA ARG A 62 3.58 4.78 -11.48
C ARG A 62 2.77 6.03 -11.86
N ARG A 63 2.17 6.06 -13.05
CA ARG A 63 1.35 7.19 -13.50
C ARG A 63 0.13 7.42 -12.61
N ARG A 64 -0.53 6.36 -12.12
CA ARG A 64 -1.66 6.50 -11.18
C ARG A 64 -1.19 6.95 -9.81
N PHE A 65 -0.06 6.43 -9.33
CA PHE A 65 0.54 6.87 -8.08
C PHE A 65 0.90 8.36 -8.10
N ASP A 66 1.55 8.85 -9.16
CA ASP A 66 1.90 10.26 -9.31
C ASP A 66 0.64 11.16 -9.34
N LYS A 67 -0.45 10.69 -9.96
CA LYS A 67 -1.75 11.39 -9.91
C LYS A 67 -2.32 11.45 -8.51
N LEU A 68 -2.25 10.36 -7.74
CA LEU A 68 -2.72 10.35 -6.36
C LEU A 68 -1.90 11.30 -5.49
N LEU A 69 -0.58 11.33 -5.65
CA LEU A 69 0.29 12.30 -4.96
C LEU A 69 -0.10 13.73 -5.28
N ALA A 70 -0.33 14.05 -6.56
CA ALA A 70 -0.76 15.39 -6.96
C ALA A 70 -2.10 15.78 -6.33
N LEU A 71 -3.06 14.83 -6.22
CA LEU A 71 -4.35 15.07 -5.59
C LEU A 71 -4.24 15.37 -4.08
N VAL A 72 -3.28 14.77 -3.39
CA VAL A 72 -3.01 15.05 -1.97
C VAL A 72 -2.02 16.20 -1.76
N GLY A 73 -1.67 16.95 -2.82
CA GLY A 73 -0.77 18.10 -2.75
C GLY A 73 0.70 17.75 -2.56
N VAL A 74 1.09 16.50 -2.80
CA VAL A 74 2.46 16.01 -2.60
C VAL A 74 3.19 15.93 -3.93
N SER A 75 4.39 16.49 -4.01
CA SER A 75 5.23 16.38 -5.22
C SER A 75 5.73 14.94 -5.42
N LYS A 76 5.69 14.48 -6.68
CA LYS A 76 6.15 13.16 -7.13
C LYS A 76 7.63 12.85 -6.85
N ASN A 77 8.40 13.86 -6.45
CA ASN A 77 9.82 13.73 -6.13
C ASN A 77 10.04 13.23 -4.70
N TYR A 78 9.06 13.37 -3.80
CA TYR A 78 9.22 13.01 -2.39
C TYR A 78 8.94 11.53 -2.11
N TYR A 79 8.00 10.93 -2.86
CA TYR A 79 7.61 9.54 -2.64
C TYR A 79 7.75 8.75 -3.93
N THR A 80 8.37 7.58 -3.80
CA THR A 80 8.27 6.53 -4.80
C THR A 80 7.48 5.36 -4.21
N PRO A 81 6.83 4.52 -5.04
CA PRO A 81 6.18 3.31 -4.55
C PRO A 81 7.08 2.41 -3.71
N GLY A 82 8.38 2.38 -4.02
CA GLY A 82 9.39 1.66 -3.23
C GLY A 82 9.78 2.38 -1.94
N GLY A 83 9.84 3.72 -1.97
CA GLY A 83 10.14 4.56 -0.80
C GLY A 83 9.04 4.52 0.26
N LEU A 84 7.77 4.37 -0.14
CA LEU A 84 6.66 4.17 0.79
C LEU A 84 6.80 2.88 1.61
N ARG A 85 7.48 1.85 1.05
CA ARG A 85 7.78 0.60 1.78
C ARG A 85 8.90 0.75 2.80
N GLY A 86 9.69 1.83 2.73
CA GLY A 86 10.74 2.18 3.69
C GLY A 86 10.27 3.12 4.81
N TRP A 87 9.03 3.63 4.74
CA TRP A 87 8.43 4.54 5.73
C TRP A 87 7.97 3.83 7.02
N GLY A 88 8.68 2.77 7.41
CA GLY A 88 8.63 2.17 8.74
C GLY A 88 9.65 2.79 9.71
N GLY A 89 10.39 3.81 9.28
CA GLY A 89 11.22 4.68 10.11
C GLY A 89 11.19 6.10 9.55
N GLU A 90 10.31 6.94 10.12
CA GLU A 90 10.28 8.42 10.15
C GLU A 90 10.85 9.22 8.94
N PRO A 91 10.09 10.20 8.38
CA PRO A 91 9.69 11.39 9.15
C PRO A 91 8.19 11.68 9.07
N CYS A 92 7.43 11.17 10.03
CA CYS A 92 6.05 11.59 10.28
C CYS A 92 6.03 12.87 11.14
N VAL A 93 6.43 14.01 10.58
CA VAL A 93 6.18 15.32 11.23
C VAL A 93 5.68 16.40 10.27
N THR A 94 5.82 16.25 8.95
CA THR A 94 5.49 17.35 8.02
C THR A 94 4.11 17.25 7.36
N LEU A 95 3.48 16.07 7.31
CA LEU A 95 2.17 15.91 6.64
C LEU A 95 0.98 16.34 7.51
N LEU A 96 1.10 16.26 8.85
CA LEU A 96 0.02 16.68 9.73
C LEU A 96 -0.11 18.22 9.83
N SER A 97 0.97 18.98 9.61
CA SER A 97 0.93 20.45 9.63
C SER A 97 0.35 21.08 8.35
N MET A 98 0.41 20.37 7.21
CA MET A 98 -0.17 20.86 5.96
C MET A 98 -1.70 20.69 5.92
N VAL A 99 -2.26 19.65 6.53
CA VAL A 99 -3.71 19.42 6.53
C VAL A 99 -4.42 20.33 7.54
N THR A 100 -3.81 20.66 8.67
CA THR A 100 -4.40 21.60 9.65
C THR A 100 -4.30 23.07 9.25
N SER A 101 -3.49 23.44 8.25
CA SER A 101 -3.40 24.83 7.76
C SER A 101 -4.40 25.14 6.63
N LEU A 102 -5.22 24.18 6.23
CA LEU A 102 -6.20 24.28 5.13
C LEU A 102 -7.66 24.12 5.61
N THR A 103 -7.90 24.23 6.92
CA THR A 103 -9.23 24.30 7.55
C THR A 103 -9.30 25.58 8.37
#